data_AF-A0A1Z5SGD8-F1
#
_entry.id   AF-A0A1Z5SGD8-F1
#
_cell.length_a   1.000
_cell.length_b   1.000
_cell.length_c   1.000
_cell.angle_alpha   90.00
_cell.angle_beta   90.00
_cell.angle_gamma   90.00
#
_symmetry.space_group_name_H-M   'P 1'
#
loop_
_entity.id
_entity.type
_entity.pdbx_description
1 polymer ?
#
loop_
_entity_poly.entity_id
_entity_poly.type
_entity_poly.pdbx_seq_one_letter_code
_entity_poly.pdbx_strand_id
1 'polypeptide(L)'
;MKTLIMTSSSFTGSVTFEYGESGRLERFSIDATMGEEQVRWLGRYMPWYEDDIQGFCSLSDKLVFSLTDREVTFEMFWNRYNDKSRSSRKKAEQKWNKLSKADQVKAYCYIPVYLKNKGEAGLKYAETYLHAELWNN
;
A
#
# COMPACT_ATOMS: atom_id res chain seq x y z
N MET A 1 14.39 -6.11 -4.68
CA MET A 1 13.18 -6.64 -5.34
C MET A 1 11.98 -5.83 -4.86
N LYS A 2 11.04 -5.52 -5.77
CA LYS A 2 9.80 -4.78 -5.49
C LYS A 2 8.62 -5.61 -5.97
N THR A 3 7.64 -5.80 -5.12
CA THR A 3 6.45 -6.61 -5.39
C THR A 3 5.24 -5.71 -5.41
N LEU A 4 4.38 -5.89 -6.40
CA LEU A 4 3.15 -5.14 -6.60
C LEU A 4 2.00 -6.11 -6.77
N ILE A 5 0.94 -5.92 -6.00
CA ILE A 5 -0.26 -6.72 -6.11
C ILE A 5 -1.33 -5.87 -6.78
N MET A 6 -1.92 -6.38 -7.85
CA MET A 6 -3.02 -5.80 -8.58
C MET A 6 -4.31 -6.55 -8.24
N THR A 7 -5.33 -5.79 -7.88
CA THR A 7 -6.71 -6.26 -7.78
C THR A 7 -7.59 -5.40 -8.69
N SER A 8 -8.76 -5.90 -9.04
CA SER A 8 -9.72 -5.13 -9.84
C SER A 8 -11.15 -5.49 -9.48
N SER A 9 -12.08 -4.58 -9.72
CA SER A 9 -13.51 -4.90 -9.69
C SER A 9 -13.96 -5.75 -10.89
N SER A 10 -13.13 -5.92 -11.93
CA SER A 10 -13.44 -6.73 -13.11
C SER A 10 -13.03 -8.21 -13.02
N PHE A 11 -12.33 -8.63 -11.95
CA PHE A 11 -11.98 -10.03 -11.71
C PHE A 11 -11.88 -10.30 -10.21
N THR A 12 -12.03 -11.56 -9.80
CA THR A 12 -11.93 -11.93 -8.37
C THR A 12 -10.57 -12.56 -8.08
N GLY A 13 -9.81 -11.95 -7.17
CA GLY A 13 -8.46 -12.41 -6.78
C GLY A 13 -7.41 -11.33 -7.02
N SER A 14 -6.15 -11.75 -7.17
CA SER A 14 -5.02 -10.82 -7.31
C SER A 14 -3.96 -11.29 -8.30
N VAL A 15 -3.26 -10.34 -8.90
CA VAL A 15 -2.05 -10.58 -9.71
C VAL A 15 -0.87 -9.95 -9.03
N THR A 16 0.19 -10.72 -8.81
CA THR A 16 1.41 -10.25 -8.18
C THR A 16 2.48 -10.06 -9.24
N PHE A 17 3.17 -8.91 -9.23
CA PHE A 17 4.29 -8.57 -10.10
C PHE A 17 5.53 -8.35 -9.24
N GLU A 18 6.63 -9.04 -9.52
CA GLU A 18 7.91 -8.93 -8.82
C GLU A 18 8.96 -8.36 -9.77
N TYR A 19 9.49 -7.18 -9.42
CA TYR A 19 10.51 -6.46 -10.15
C TYR A 19 11.88 -6.60 -9.46
N GLY A 20 12.91 -6.85 -10.28
CA GLY A 20 14.30 -6.91 -9.85
C GLY A 20 14.89 -5.55 -9.49
N GLU A 21 16.17 -5.50 -9.13
CA GLU A 21 16.87 -4.25 -8.80
C GLU A 21 17.03 -3.30 -9.99
N SER A 22 16.96 -3.85 -11.21
CA SER A 22 16.97 -3.08 -12.47
C SER A 22 15.62 -2.44 -12.82
N GLY A 23 14.58 -2.67 -12.00
CA GLY A 23 13.22 -2.20 -12.28
C GLY A 23 12.48 -3.04 -13.34
N ARG A 24 13.09 -4.13 -13.85
CA ARG A 24 12.48 -5.07 -14.78
C ARG A 24 11.67 -6.14 -14.05
N LEU A 25 10.53 -6.51 -14.62
CA LEU A 25 9.71 -7.63 -14.16
C LEU A 25 10.49 -8.94 -14.28
N GLU A 26 10.69 -9.61 -13.14
CA GLU A 26 11.38 -10.90 -13.05
C GLU A 26 10.40 -12.06 -12.85
N ARG A 27 9.31 -11.84 -12.09
CA ARG A 27 8.26 -12.85 -11.85
C ARG A 27 6.88 -12.23 -11.80
N PHE A 28 5.87 -13.00 -12.15
CA PHE A 28 4.47 -12.66 -11.88
C PHE A 28 3.68 -13.92 -11.51
N SER A 29 2.65 -13.74 -10.66
CA SER A 29 1.70 -14.79 -10.27
C SER A 29 0.28 -14.31 -10.50
N ILE A 30 -0.58 -15.19 -11.01
CA ILE A 30 -2.00 -14.91 -11.21
C ILE A 30 -2.78 -15.82 -10.27
N ASP A 31 -3.20 -15.25 -9.15
CA ASP A 31 -4.07 -15.87 -8.15
C ASP A 31 -5.47 -15.26 -8.25
N ALA A 32 -6.02 -15.28 -9.47
CA ALA A 32 -7.28 -14.64 -9.81
C ALA A 32 -8.10 -15.45 -10.80
N THR A 33 -9.42 -15.40 -10.64
CA THR A 33 -10.40 -15.89 -11.61
C THR A 33 -10.67 -14.79 -12.63
N MET A 34 -10.10 -14.94 -13.82
CA MET A 34 -10.22 -14.00 -14.93
C MET A 34 -10.94 -14.63 -16.13
N GLY A 35 -11.74 -13.85 -16.85
CA GLY A 35 -12.25 -14.24 -18.16
C GLY A 35 -11.20 -14.05 -19.26
N GLU A 36 -11.45 -14.60 -20.44
CA GLU A 36 -10.49 -14.55 -21.57
C GLU A 36 -10.09 -13.12 -21.96
N GLU A 37 -11.02 -12.17 -21.89
CA GLU A 37 -10.75 -10.77 -22.22
C GLU A 37 -9.77 -10.14 -21.23
N GLN A 38 -9.91 -10.43 -19.93
CA GLN A 38 -9.01 -9.91 -18.90
C GLN A 38 -7.61 -10.52 -19.03
N VAL A 39 -7.52 -11.82 -19.34
CA VAL A 39 -6.24 -12.49 -19.59
C VAL A 39 -5.54 -11.91 -20.82
N ARG A 40 -6.25 -11.73 -21.94
CA ARG A 40 -5.70 -11.11 -23.15
C ARG A 40 -5.27 -9.67 -22.91
N TRP A 41 -6.07 -8.91 -22.16
CA TRP A 41 -5.76 -7.54 -21.79
C TRP A 41 -4.47 -7.46 -20.95
N LEU A 42 -4.35 -8.32 -19.93
CA LEU A 42 -3.17 -8.39 -19.07
C LEU A 42 -1.91 -8.72 -19.87
N GLY A 43 -1.98 -9.70 -20.79
CA GLY A 43 -0.85 -10.05 -21.65
C GLY A 43 -0.45 -8.93 -22.62
N ARG A 44 -1.42 -8.17 -23.14
CA ARG A 44 -1.18 -7.07 -24.09
C ARG A 44 -0.51 -5.86 -23.43
N TYR A 45 -0.90 -5.55 -22.21
CA TYR A 45 -0.45 -4.35 -21.50
C TYR A 45 0.54 -4.64 -20.37
N MET A 46 1.08 -5.86 -20.30
CA MET A 46 1.95 -6.30 -19.22
C MET A 46 3.01 -5.25 -18.84
N PRO A 47 3.06 -4.78 -17.59
CA PRO A 47 4.04 -3.78 -17.15
C PRO A 47 5.41 -4.47 -16.99
N TRP A 48 6.24 -4.41 -18.03
CA TRP A 48 7.56 -5.06 -18.03
C TRP A 48 8.57 -4.30 -17.18
N TYR A 49 8.37 -3.00 -16.99
CA TYR A 49 9.17 -2.15 -16.13
C TYR A 49 8.30 -1.49 -15.06
N GLU A 50 8.89 -1.19 -13.90
CA GLU A 50 8.19 -0.49 -12.82
C GLU A 50 7.59 0.85 -13.29
N ASP A 51 8.32 1.57 -14.14
CA ASP A 51 7.86 2.87 -14.67
C ASP A 51 6.60 2.74 -15.54
N ASP A 52 6.34 1.55 -16.11
CA ASP A 52 5.16 1.30 -16.93
C ASP A 52 3.86 1.25 -16.09
N ILE A 53 3.96 1.06 -14.77
CA ILE A 53 2.80 0.91 -13.88
C ILE A 53 1.91 2.15 -13.91
N GLN A 54 2.49 3.34 -13.98
CA GLN A 54 1.71 4.57 -14.02
C GLN A 54 0.87 4.65 -15.31
N GLY A 55 1.47 4.28 -16.45
CA GLY A 55 0.75 4.15 -17.72
C GLY A 55 -0.29 3.04 -17.66
N PHE A 56 0.03 1.92 -17.04
CA PHE A 56 -0.87 0.78 -16.87
C PHE A 56 -2.12 1.11 -16.06
N CYS A 57 -1.98 1.84 -14.93
CA CYS A 57 -3.09 2.30 -14.12
C CYS A 57 -4.02 3.27 -14.88
N SER A 58 -3.47 4.06 -15.81
CA SER A 58 -4.28 4.99 -16.62
C SER A 58 -5.17 4.30 -17.66
N LEU A 59 -4.96 3.00 -17.92
CA LEU A 59 -5.76 2.24 -18.88
C LEU A 59 -7.11 1.79 -18.33
N SER A 60 -7.31 1.79 -17.00
CA SER A 60 -8.57 1.39 -16.38
C SER A 60 -8.70 1.87 -14.94
N ASP A 61 -9.78 2.61 -14.69
CA ASP A 61 -10.15 3.12 -13.36
C ASP A 61 -10.54 2.01 -12.36
N LYS A 62 -10.70 0.77 -12.86
CA LYS A 62 -11.09 -0.40 -12.07
C LYS A 62 -9.89 -1.10 -11.42
N LEU A 63 -8.67 -0.71 -11.76
CA LEU A 63 -7.45 -1.35 -11.28
C LEU A 63 -6.98 -0.69 -10.00
N VAL A 64 -6.69 -1.52 -9.00
CA VAL A 64 -6.11 -1.07 -7.73
C VAL A 64 -4.81 -1.82 -7.53
N PHE A 65 -3.72 -1.08 -7.40
CA PHE A 65 -2.40 -1.62 -7.10
C PHE A 65 -2.05 -1.36 -5.64
N SER A 66 -1.68 -2.42 -4.91
CA SER A 66 -1.02 -2.34 -3.62
C SER A 66 0.44 -2.76 -3.77
N LEU A 67 1.36 -1.80 -3.60
CA LEU A 67 2.79 -2.05 -3.40
C LEU A 67 2.97 -2.94 -2.18
N THR A 68 3.53 -4.12 -2.40
CA THR A 68 3.84 -5.10 -1.36
C THR A 68 5.34 -5.33 -1.32
N ASP A 69 6.15 -4.28 -1.17
CA ASP A 69 7.58 -4.47 -0.82
C ASP A 69 8.15 -3.38 0.07
N ARG A 70 7.38 -3.02 1.08
CA ARG A 70 7.95 -2.73 2.38
C ARG A 70 7.05 -3.37 3.40
N GLU A 71 7.56 -4.37 4.10
CA GLU A 71 7.10 -4.54 5.48
C GLU A 71 7.39 -3.23 6.19
N VAL A 72 6.37 -2.38 6.29
CA VAL A 72 6.46 -1.24 7.16
C VAL A 72 6.46 -1.82 8.55
N THR A 73 7.62 -1.74 9.20
CA THR A 73 7.73 -2.15 10.58
C THR A 73 7.11 -1.08 11.47
N PHE A 74 6.69 -1.49 12.68
CA PHE A 74 6.24 -0.52 13.68
C PHE A 74 7.31 0.55 13.93
N GLU A 75 8.60 0.21 13.89
CA GLU A 75 9.70 1.15 14.09
C GLU A 75 9.75 2.23 12.99
N MET A 76 9.47 1.85 11.74
CA MET A 76 9.37 2.82 10.64
C MET A 76 8.21 3.79 10.86
N PHE A 77 7.04 3.27 11.24
CA PHE A 77 5.89 4.09 11.62
C PHE A 77 6.21 5.03 12.79
N TRP A 78 6.78 4.48 13.87
CA TRP A 78 7.09 5.21 15.09
C TRP A 78 8.06 6.36 14.86
N ASN A 79 9.10 6.13 14.05
CA ASN A 79 10.08 7.15 13.70
C ASN A 79 9.50 8.19 12.74
N ARG A 80 8.63 7.80 11.80
CA ARG A 80 8.00 8.74 10.87
C ARG A 80 6.93 9.61 11.53
N TYR A 81 6.16 9.06 12.46
CA TYR A 81 5.12 9.80 13.20
C TYR A 81 5.72 10.83 14.17
N ASN A 82 6.84 10.47 14.81
CA ASN A 82 7.71 11.35 15.58
C ASN A 82 7.06 12.16 16.74
N ASP A 83 5.95 11.69 17.31
CA ASP A 83 5.31 12.29 18.50
C ASP A 83 5.59 11.48 19.77
N LYS A 84 6.88 11.18 19.98
CA LYS A 84 7.35 10.21 21.00
C LYS A 84 7.11 10.68 22.44
N SER A 85 6.97 11.99 22.67
CA SER A 85 6.79 12.58 24.01
C SER A 85 5.36 12.50 24.51
N ARG A 86 4.37 12.42 23.61
CA ARG A 86 2.94 12.43 23.96
C ARG A 86 2.23 11.11 23.67
N SER A 87 2.77 10.31 22.76
CA SER A 87 2.17 9.03 22.36
C SER A 87 2.68 7.86 23.19
N SER A 88 1.83 6.89 23.49
CA SER A 88 2.24 5.66 24.17
C SER A 88 2.74 4.62 23.15
N ARG A 89 4.07 4.43 23.09
CA ARG A 89 4.71 3.42 22.21
C ARG A 89 4.06 2.04 22.36
N LYS A 90 3.85 1.59 23.61
CA LYS A 90 3.25 0.28 23.93
C LYS A 90 1.83 0.15 23.36
N LYS A 91 0.98 1.17 23.51
CA LYS A 91 -0.40 1.13 22.99
C LYS A 91 -0.42 1.20 21.46
N ALA A 92 0.45 2.02 20.88
CA ALA A 92 0.57 2.14 19.43
C ALA A 92 1.04 0.83 18.79
N GLU A 93 2.03 0.16 19.37
CA GLU A 93 2.54 -1.14 18.89
C GLU A 93 1.49 -2.25 18.98
N GLN A 94 0.75 -2.31 20.10
CA GLN A 94 -0.36 -3.26 20.24
C GLN A 94 -1.46 -3.05 19.19
N LYS A 95 -1.71 -1.81 18.77
CA LYS A 95 -2.66 -1.49 17.70
C LYS A 95 -2.08 -1.82 16.32
N TRP A 96 -0.83 -1.45 16.08
CA TRP A 96 -0.09 -1.75 14.85
C TRP A 96 -0.09 -3.24 14.50
N ASN A 97 0.19 -4.09 15.50
CA ASN A 97 0.25 -5.53 15.33
C ASN A 97 -1.12 -6.17 15.03
N LYS A 98 -2.23 -5.43 15.24
CA LYS A 98 -3.58 -5.86 14.86
C LYS A 98 -3.98 -5.43 13.45
N LEU A 99 -3.24 -4.52 12.82
CA LEU A 99 -3.52 -4.07 11.46
C LEU A 99 -3.12 -5.13 10.43
N SER A 100 -3.88 -5.20 9.34
CA SER A 100 -3.47 -5.95 8.16
C SER A 100 -2.19 -5.34 7.58
N LYS A 101 -1.38 -6.13 6.85
CA LYS A 101 -0.18 -5.61 6.18
C LYS A 101 -0.50 -4.45 5.21
N ALA A 102 -1.65 -4.53 4.53
CA ALA A 102 -2.13 -3.46 3.67
C ALA A 102 -2.43 -2.18 4.47
N ASP A 103 -3.07 -2.29 5.63
CA ASP A 103 -3.38 -1.12 6.47
C ASP A 103 -2.14 -0.55 7.15
N GLN A 104 -1.15 -1.38 7.49
CA GLN A 104 0.15 -0.91 7.98
C GLN A 104 0.84 -0.01 6.93
N VAL A 105 0.82 -0.43 5.67
CA VAL A 105 1.37 0.37 4.56
C VAL A 105 0.57 1.66 4.36
N LYS A 106 -0.77 1.58 4.28
CA LYS A 106 -1.64 2.77 4.15
C LYS A 106 -1.43 3.77 5.29
N ALA A 107 -1.45 3.27 6.53
CA ALA A 107 -1.26 4.07 7.73
C ALA A 107 0.08 4.80 7.71
N TYR A 108 1.16 4.16 7.27
CA TYR A 108 2.47 4.79 7.16
C TYR A 108 2.60 5.79 6.02
N CYS A 109 2.07 5.45 4.85
CA CYS A 109 2.11 6.30 3.66
C CYS A 109 1.27 7.57 3.84
N TYR A 110 0.20 7.52 4.64
CA TYR A 110 -0.69 8.65 4.89
C TYR A 110 -0.13 9.67 5.90
N ILE A 111 0.89 9.32 6.71
CA ILE A 111 1.47 10.22 7.72
C ILE A 111 1.81 11.62 7.18
N PRO A 112 2.50 11.79 6.04
CA PRO A 112 2.82 13.13 5.52
C PRO A 112 1.58 13.95 5.18
N VAL A 113 0.55 13.32 4.61
CA VAL A 113 -0.72 13.98 4.29
C VAL A 113 -1.41 14.41 5.58
N TYR A 114 -1.48 13.53 6.56
CA TYR A 114 -2.02 13.84 7.88
C TYR A 114 -1.28 14.98 8.58
N LEU A 115 0.05 14.95 8.58
CA LEU A 115 0.89 15.99 9.19
C LEU A 115 0.71 17.36 8.52
N LYS A 116 0.45 17.38 7.21
CA LYS A 116 0.14 18.60 6.46
C LYS A 116 -1.26 19.13 6.80
N ASN A 117 -2.22 18.24 7.01
CA ASN A 117 -3.64 18.59 7.18
C ASN A 117 -4.08 18.77 8.65
N LYS A 118 -3.20 18.56 9.64
CA LYS A 118 -3.55 18.59 11.07
C LYS A 118 -4.08 19.95 11.60
N GLY A 119 -3.91 21.03 10.84
CA GLY A 119 -4.41 22.37 11.18
C GLY A 119 -3.98 22.86 12.56
N GLU A 120 -4.75 23.78 13.14
CA GLU A 120 -4.51 24.34 14.49
C GLU A 120 -4.84 23.37 15.63
N ALA A 121 -5.64 22.33 15.36
CA ALA A 121 -6.06 21.32 16.35
C ALA A 121 -4.89 20.46 16.88
N GLY A 122 -3.73 20.53 16.22
CA GLY A 122 -2.53 19.83 16.64
C GLY A 122 -2.51 18.35 16.27
N LEU A 123 -1.36 17.72 16.48
CA LEU A 123 -1.14 16.31 16.15
C LEU A 123 -1.83 15.40 17.17
N LYS A 124 -2.64 14.43 16.73
CA LYS A 124 -3.23 13.41 17.60
C LYS A 124 -2.14 12.45 18.10
N TYR A 125 -2.40 11.71 19.18
CA TYR A 125 -1.48 10.65 19.62
C TYR A 125 -1.42 9.51 18.59
N ALA A 126 -0.27 8.83 18.49
CA ALA A 126 -0.06 7.75 17.54
C ALA A 126 -1.08 6.60 17.72
N GLU A 127 -1.40 6.23 18.97
CA GLU A 127 -2.43 5.23 19.26
C GLU A 127 -3.83 5.67 18.83
N THR A 128 -4.12 6.98 18.88
CA THR A 128 -5.40 7.55 18.42
C THR A 128 -5.46 7.60 16.89
N TYR A 129 -4.36 7.94 16.23
CA TYR A 129 -4.21 7.86 14.77
C TYR A 129 -4.48 6.45 14.26
N LEU A 130 -3.86 5.45 14.89
CA LEU A 130 -4.04 4.04 14.55
C LEU A 130 -5.45 3.53 14.89
N HIS A 131 -6.02 3.95 16.02
CA HIS A 131 -7.35 3.50 16.42
C HIS A 131 -8.48 4.06 15.54
N ALA A 132 -8.36 5.32 15.12
CA ALA A 132 -9.36 5.99 14.29
C ALA A 132 -9.17 5.74 12.79
N GLU A 133 -8.18 4.93 12.41
CA GLU A 133 -7.87 4.58 11.01
C GLU A 133 -7.83 5.80 10.09
N LEU A 134 -7.12 6.85 10.50
CA LEU A 134 -7.21 8.17 9.84
C LEU A 134 -6.78 8.18 8.36
N TRP A 135 -6.16 7.11 7.88
CA TRP A 135 -5.82 6.90 6.46
C TRP A 135 -6.99 6.41 5.61
N ASN A 136 -8.11 5.99 6.22
CA ASN A 136 -9.33 5.53 5.55
C ASN A 136 -10.43 6.63 5.52
N ASN A 137 -10.10 7.87 5.90
CA ASN A 137 -11.01 9.00 6.01
C ASN A 137 -10.69 10.07 4.98
#